data_AF-A0A6N3DXW5-F1
#
_entry.id   AF-A0A6N3DXW5-F1
#
_cell.length_a   1.000
_cell.length_b   1.000
_cell.length_c   1.000
_cell.angle_alpha   90.00
_cell.angle_beta   90.00
_cell.angle_gamma   90.00
#
_symmetry.space_group_name_H-M   'P 1'
#
loop_
_entity.id
_entity.type
_entity.pdbx_description
1 polymer ?
#
loop_
_entity_poly.entity_id
_entity_poly.type
_entity_poly.pdbx_seq_one_letter_code
_entity_poly.pdbx_strand_id
1 'polypeptide(L)'
;MMETPLAQEIGEYKVTFGFNVEEGRFNEFKVAKQAEKRLEQSISYQKQKLNVFIHRLDNKIWPLQNELDVPRKFSLIELPEDLIVSSIYPSYFHEQGFVLRLANPTEQEKIVPEAILSLGTVVNALENKQELTTIPPYDYLSILINER
;
A
#
# COMPACT_ATOMS: atom_id res chain seq x y z
N MET A 1 19.01 30.23 24.74
CA MET A 1 18.77 29.30 23.60
C MET A 1 19.07 27.91 24.13
N MET A 2 18.20 26.93 23.91
CA MET A 2 18.37 25.58 24.44
C MET A 2 19.38 24.83 23.56
N GLU A 3 20.41 24.24 24.16
CA GLU A 3 21.42 23.49 23.41
C GLU A 3 20.84 22.18 22.86
N THR A 4 21.08 21.90 21.58
CA THR A 4 20.62 20.69 20.88
C THR A 4 21.80 19.88 20.35
N PRO A 5 22.64 19.30 21.24
CA PRO A 5 23.88 18.61 20.84
C PRO A 5 23.65 17.41 19.92
N LEU A 6 22.47 16.77 19.98
CA LEU A 6 22.10 15.65 19.09
C LEU A 6 21.83 16.09 17.64
N ALA A 7 21.48 17.36 17.40
CA ALA A 7 21.26 17.88 16.05
C ALA A 7 22.56 18.03 15.23
N GLN A 8 23.72 17.77 15.85
CA GLN A 8 25.01 17.75 15.17
C GLN A 8 25.20 16.51 14.30
N GLU A 9 24.35 15.48 14.45
CA GLU A 9 24.38 14.30 13.58
C GLU A 9 25.81 13.71 13.49
N ILE A 10 26.43 13.42 14.65
CA ILE A 10 27.77 12.86 14.73
C ILE A 10 27.68 11.33 14.80
N GLY A 11 28.26 10.64 13.81
CA GLY A 11 28.23 9.17 13.75
C GLY A 11 28.41 8.64 12.32
N GLU A 12 28.08 7.35 12.12
CA GLU A 12 28.06 6.74 10.79
C GLU A 12 26.76 7.03 10.05
N TYR A 13 26.90 7.49 8.80
CA TYR A 13 25.78 7.77 7.91
C TYR A 13 25.82 6.86 6.69
N LYS A 14 24.67 6.25 6.37
CA LYS A 14 24.47 5.53 5.10
C LYS A 14 23.41 6.26 4.31
N VAL A 15 23.82 6.90 3.22
CA VAL A 15 22.94 7.63 2.32
C VAL A 15 22.82 6.84 1.01
N THR A 16 21.60 6.67 0.54
CA THR A 16 21.33 6.07 -0.76
C THR A 16 20.51 7.03 -1.60
N PHE A 17 21.00 7.37 -2.78
CA PHE A 17 20.28 8.17 -3.77
C PHE A 17 20.45 7.55 -5.16
N GLY A 18 19.63 7.97 -6.10
CA GLY A 18 19.71 7.56 -7.50
C GLY A 18 19.23 8.69 -8.40
N PHE A 19 19.78 8.76 -9.60
CA PHE A 19 19.33 9.66 -10.64
C PHE A 19 18.94 8.83 -11.85
N ASN A 20 17.86 9.23 -12.52
CA ASN A 20 17.50 8.74 -13.82
C ASN A 20 17.39 9.93 -14.77
N VAL A 21 18.01 9.82 -15.94
CA VAL A 21 17.99 10.82 -17.00
C VAL A 21 17.49 10.13 -18.25
N GLU A 22 16.35 10.61 -18.76
CA GLU A 22 15.72 10.08 -19.97
C GLU A 22 15.58 11.18 -21.01
N GLU A 23 15.56 10.79 -22.28
CA GLU A 23 15.30 11.71 -23.38
C GLU A 23 13.83 12.17 -23.39
N GLY A 24 13.59 13.40 -23.85
CA GLY A 24 12.24 13.94 -24.05
C GLY A 24 11.85 15.02 -23.05
N ARG A 25 10.53 15.18 -22.85
CA ARG A 25 9.97 16.14 -21.89
C ARG A 25 9.69 15.48 -20.56
N PHE A 26 9.76 16.27 -19.50
CA PHE A 26 9.40 15.84 -18.15
C PHE A 26 8.00 15.23 -18.13
N ASN A 27 7.87 14.06 -17.52
CA ASN A 27 6.61 13.34 -17.36
C ASN A 27 6.46 12.97 -15.88
N GLU A 28 5.59 13.69 -15.20
CA GLU A 28 5.32 13.56 -13.76
C GLU A 28 4.95 12.14 -13.37
N PHE A 29 4.08 11.50 -14.16
CA PHE A 29 3.62 10.15 -13.89
C PHE A 29 4.76 9.14 -13.96
N LYS A 30 5.60 9.20 -15.01
CA LYS A 30 6.75 8.31 -15.15
C LYS A 30 7.74 8.45 -14.00
N VAL A 31 8.01 9.70 -13.59
CA VAL A 31 8.92 9.98 -12.48
C VAL A 31 8.35 9.43 -11.16
N ALA A 32 7.07 9.66 -10.88
CA ALA A 32 6.40 9.12 -9.71
C ALA A 32 6.40 7.58 -9.70
N LYS A 33 6.14 6.93 -10.85
CA LYS A 33 6.16 5.47 -10.99
C LYS A 33 7.56 4.88 -10.75
N GLN A 34 8.61 5.57 -11.18
CA GLN A 34 9.98 5.15 -10.90
C GLN A 34 10.34 5.30 -9.43
N ALA A 35 9.90 6.38 -8.78
CA ALA A 35 10.06 6.55 -7.34
C ALA A 35 9.35 5.45 -6.55
N GLU A 36 8.10 5.12 -6.91
CA GLU A 36 7.34 4.00 -6.33
C GLU A 36 8.13 2.69 -6.48
N LYS A 37 8.54 2.33 -7.69
CA LYS A 37 9.30 1.10 -7.96
C LYS A 37 10.64 1.04 -7.20
N ARG A 38 11.29 2.18 -6.97
CA ARG A 38 12.55 2.26 -6.22
C ARG A 38 12.36 2.02 -4.73
N LEU A 39 11.20 2.39 -4.20
CA LEU A 39 10.81 2.27 -2.80
C LEU A 39 10.05 0.97 -2.50
N GLU A 40 9.58 0.27 -3.53
CA GLU A 40 8.86 -1.00 -3.42
C GLU A 40 9.70 -2.04 -2.66
N GLN A 41 9.08 -2.65 -1.65
CA GLN A 41 9.72 -3.67 -0.83
C GLN A 41 9.47 -5.06 -1.42
N SER A 42 10.54 -5.83 -1.58
CA SER A 42 10.42 -7.26 -1.85
C SER A 42 10.27 -8.02 -0.53
N ILE A 43 9.05 -8.37 -0.18
CA ILE A 43 8.76 -9.17 1.02
C ILE A 43 8.85 -10.65 0.65
N SER A 44 9.67 -11.41 1.38
CA SER A 44 9.75 -12.85 1.22
C SER A 44 9.74 -13.54 2.58
N TYR A 45 9.01 -14.65 2.67
CA TYR A 45 8.92 -15.48 3.87
C TYR A 45 8.89 -16.96 3.49
N GLN A 46 9.55 -17.80 4.28
CA GLN A 46 9.59 -19.24 4.05
C GLN A 46 8.54 -19.94 4.93
N LYS A 47 7.58 -20.65 4.31
CA LYS A 47 6.63 -21.50 5.04
C LYS A 47 7.37 -22.62 5.77
N GLN A 48 7.27 -22.65 7.09
CA GLN A 48 7.85 -23.72 7.91
C GLN A 48 6.88 -24.91 7.96
N LYS A 49 7.27 -26.06 7.39
CA LYS A 49 6.50 -27.31 7.48
C LYS A 49 6.55 -27.96 8.87
N LEU A 50 7.52 -27.58 9.69
CA LEU A 50 7.82 -28.20 10.99
C LEU A 50 7.65 -27.21 12.14
N ASN A 51 6.54 -26.48 12.20
CA ASN A 51 6.19 -25.76 13.43
C ASN A 51 5.67 -26.78 14.45
N VAL A 52 6.56 -27.55 15.05
CA VAL A 52 6.22 -28.59 16.04
C VAL A 52 5.89 -28.02 17.42
N PHE A 53 6.01 -26.69 17.62
CA PHE A 53 5.63 -26.03 18.87
C PHE A 53 4.16 -26.30 19.19
N ILE A 54 3.29 -26.40 18.18
CA ILE A 54 1.86 -26.72 18.35
C ILE A 54 1.63 -28.15 18.89
N HIS A 55 2.57 -29.08 18.67
CA HIS A 55 2.48 -30.47 19.10
C HIS A 55 3.11 -30.72 20.48
N ARG A 56 3.57 -29.66 21.16
CA ARG A 56 4.05 -29.77 22.55
C ARG A 56 2.91 -30.16 23.48
N LEU A 57 3.18 -31.09 24.38
CA LEU A 57 2.23 -31.60 25.38
C LEU A 57 1.63 -30.52 26.30
N ASP A 58 2.28 -29.36 26.44
CA ASP A 58 1.81 -28.21 27.23
C ASP A 58 0.74 -27.38 26.50
N ASN A 59 0.60 -27.49 25.17
CA ASN A 59 -0.33 -26.71 24.35
C ASN A 59 -1.78 -27.26 24.39
N LYS A 60 -2.22 -27.82 25.52
CA LYS A 60 -3.53 -28.49 25.68
C LYS A 60 -4.77 -27.60 25.59
N ILE A 61 -4.60 -26.29 25.41
CA ILE A 61 -5.67 -25.29 25.52
C ILE A 61 -5.81 -24.46 24.24
N TRP A 62 -4.94 -24.68 23.25
CA TRP A 62 -4.94 -23.90 22.02
C TRP A 62 -5.69 -24.67 20.94
N PRO A 63 -6.66 -24.05 20.23
CA PRO A 63 -7.32 -24.70 19.12
C PRO A 63 -6.26 -25.13 18.10
N LEU A 64 -6.36 -26.38 17.63
CA LEU A 64 -5.56 -26.88 16.52
C LEU A 64 -5.73 -25.89 15.37
N GLN A 65 -4.61 -25.34 14.91
CA GLN A 65 -4.59 -24.35 13.84
C GLN A 65 -5.36 -24.92 12.65
N ASN A 66 -6.41 -24.21 12.21
CA ASN A 66 -7.19 -24.62 11.04
C ASN A 66 -6.23 -24.83 9.85
N GLU A 67 -6.43 -25.91 9.10
CA GLU A 67 -5.75 -26.07 7.83
C GLU A 67 -6.16 -24.91 6.92
N LEU A 68 -5.26 -23.96 6.72
CA LEU A 68 -5.45 -22.87 5.77
C LEU A 68 -5.06 -23.37 4.39
N ASP A 69 -6.05 -23.63 3.53
CA ASP A 69 -5.85 -23.87 2.12
C ASP A 69 -5.63 -22.52 1.40
N VAL A 70 -4.38 -22.07 1.38
CA VAL A 70 -3.99 -20.84 0.67
C VAL A 70 -3.41 -21.23 -0.69
N PRO A 71 -3.94 -20.68 -1.80
CA PRO A 71 -3.42 -21.00 -3.12
C PRO A 71 -1.97 -20.56 -3.26
N ARG A 72 -1.19 -21.29 -4.05
CA ARG A 72 0.24 -21.01 -4.28
C ARG A 72 0.49 -19.63 -4.88
N LYS A 73 -0.49 -19.09 -5.61
CA LYS A 73 -0.50 -17.75 -6.16
C LYS A 73 -1.86 -17.15 -5.87
N PHE A 74 -1.88 -15.91 -5.43
CA PHE A 74 -3.09 -15.15 -5.16
C PHE A 74 -2.89 -13.73 -5.66
N SER A 75 -3.89 -13.18 -6.33
CA SER A 75 -3.98 -11.78 -6.71
C SER A 75 -5.30 -11.25 -6.18
N LEU A 76 -5.25 -10.18 -5.37
CA LEU A 76 -6.44 -9.62 -4.75
C LEU A 76 -7.15 -8.67 -5.73
N ILE A 77 -6.39 -7.76 -6.35
CA ILE A 77 -6.89 -6.72 -7.24
C ILE A 77 -5.87 -6.52 -8.36
N GLU A 78 -6.35 -6.42 -9.60
CA GLU A 78 -5.56 -5.97 -10.74
C GLU A 78 -5.86 -4.49 -11.00
N LEU A 79 -4.82 -3.65 -10.98
CA LEU A 79 -4.93 -2.22 -11.22
C LEU A 79 -4.33 -1.86 -12.58
N PRO A 80 -4.95 -0.93 -13.32
CA PRO A 80 -4.37 -0.31 -14.50
C PRO A 80 -2.96 0.24 -14.23
N GLU A 81 -2.06 0.12 -15.21
CA GLU A 81 -0.67 0.61 -15.08
C GLU A 81 -0.57 2.13 -14.89
N ASP A 82 -1.61 2.85 -15.28
CA ASP A 82 -1.67 4.31 -15.27
C ASP A 82 -2.22 4.88 -13.96
N LEU A 83 -2.40 4.05 -12.94
CA LEU A 83 -2.72 4.41 -11.56
C LEU A 83 -1.56 4.09 -10.62
N ILE A 84 -1.42 4.87 -9.55
CA ILE A 84 -0.43 4.66 -8.49
C ILE A 84 -1.15 4.39 -7.18
N VAL A 85 -0.75 3.33 -6.50
CA VAL A 85 -1.25 3.01 -5.16
C VAL A 85 -0.36 3.68 -4.14
N SER A 86 -0.90 4.67 -3.43
CA SER A 86 -0.15 5.30 -2.34
C SER A 86 -0.19 4.47 -1.07
N SER A 87 -1.31 3.79 -0.79
CA SER A 87 -1.47 2.98 0.41
C SER A 87 -2.61 1.98 0.32
N ILE A 88 -2.46 0.90 1.09
CA ILE A 88 -3.50 -0.07 1.41
C ILE A 88 -3.45 -0.27 2.91
N TYR A 89 -4.56 -0.08 3.62
CA TYR A 89 -4.62 -0.24 5.06
C TYR A 89 -5.98 -0.76 5.54
N PRO A 90 -6.06 -1.46 6.68
CA PRO A 90 -7.33 -1.86 7.28
C PRO A 90 -8.20 -0.64 7.60
N SER A 91 -9.50 -0.72 7.36
CA SER A 91 -10.43 0.35 7.72
C SER A 91 -10.43 0.59 9.23
N TYR A 92 -10.54 1.85 9.62
CA TYR A 92 -10.64 2.24 11.03
C TYR A 92 -12.02 1.96 11.63
N PHE A 93 -13.07 1.93 10.79
CA PHE A 93 -14.46 1.84 11.25
C PHE A 93 -15.19 0.57 10.79
N HIS A 94 -14.61 -0.21 9.89
CA HIS A 94 -15.18 -1.45 9.36
C HIS A 94 -14.23 -2.63 9.63
N GLU A 95 -14.64 -3.56 10.51
CA GLU A 95 -13.79 -4.66 11.01
C GLU A 95 -13.17 -5.55 9.92
N GLN A 96 -13.84 -5.68 8.77
CA GLN A 96 -13.41 -6.49 7.63
C GLN A 96 -13.20 -5.65 6.36
N GLY A 97 -13.15 -4.33 6.51
CA GLY A 97 -12.91 -3.41 5.40
C GLY A 97 -11.43 -3.09 5.25
N PHE A 98 -11.00 -2.79 4.04
CA PHE A 98 -9.71 -2.16 3.77
C PHE A 98 -9.88 -0.96 2.86
N VAL A 99 -9.01 0.03 3.03
CA VAL A 99 -8.99 1.24 2.22
C VAL A 99 -7.83 1.17 1.25
N LEU A 100 -8.16 1.21 -0.04
CA LEU A 100 -7.21 1.41 -1.13
C LEU A 100 -7.13 2.90 -1.46
N ARG A 101 -5.94 3.50 -1.40
CA ARG A 101 -5.74 4.90 -1.78
C ARG A 101 -4.91 5.01 -3.05
N LEU A 102 -5.48 5.71 -4.02
CA LEU A 102 -4.88 6.01 -5.31
C LEU A 102 -4.36 7.45 -5.30
N ALA A 103 -3.22 7.69 -5.94
CA ALA A 103 -2.61 8.99 -6.07
C ALA A 103 -2.58 9.46 -7.52
N ASN A 104 -2.85 10.75 -7.73
CA ASN A 104 -2.57 11.43 -8.98
C ASN A 104 -1.35 12.35 -8.79
N PRO A 105 -0.16 11.95 -9.26
CA PRO A 105 1.05 12.77 -9.12
C PRO A 105 1.17 13.87 -10.18
N THR A 106 0.14 14.07 -11.02
CA THR A 106 0.23 14.93 -12.21
C THR A 106 -0.63 16.18 -12.10
N GLU A 107 -0.34 17.17 -12.94
CA GLU A 107 -1.13 18.40 -13.08
C GLU A 107 -2.50 18.19 -13.77
N GLN A 108 -2.73 17.03 -14.39
CA GLN A 108 -3.95 16.72 -15.12
C GLN A 108 -4.88 15.87 -14.27
N GLU A 109 -6.18 16.09 -14.38
CA GLU A 109 -7.16 15.23 -13.71
C GLU A 109 -7.06 13.79 -14.21
N LYS A 110 -7.12 12.83 -13.29
CA LYS A 110 -7.07 11.40 -13.60
C LYS A 110 -8.44 10.77 -13.44
N ILE A 111 -8.95 10.16 -14.51
CA ILE A 111 -10.19 9.40 -14.47
C ILE A 111 -9.91 8.01 -13.88
N VAL A 112 -10.67 7.62 -12.86
CA VAL A 112 -10.59 6.27 -12.29
C VAL A 112 -11.53 5.35 -13.07
N PRO A 113 -11.08 4.20 -13.59
CA PRO A 113 -11.95 3.29 -14.32
C PRO A 113 -13.10 2.78 -13.45
N GLU A 114 -14.28 2.65 -14.06
CA GLU A 114 -15.50 2.20 -13.37
C GLU A 114 -15.31 0.83 -12.69
N ALA A 115 -14.54 -0.07 -13.30
CA ALA A 115 -14.18 -1.35 -12.70
C ALA A 115 -13.53 -1.20 -11.32
N ILE A 116 -12.68 -0.19 -11.12
CA ILE A 116 -12.01 0.08 -9.85
C ILE A 116 -12.95 0.77 -8.87
N LEU A 117 -13.75 1.73 -9.34
CA LEU A 117 -14.77 2.39 -8.50
C LEU A 117 -15.82 1.37 -8.00
N SER A 118 -16.14 0.36 -8.79
CA SER A 118 -17.09 -0.69 -8.44
C SER A 118 -16.62 -1.66 -7.35
N LEU A 119 -15.34 -1.61 -6.97
CA LEU A 119 -14.79 -2.45 -5.89
C LEU A 119 -15.34 -2.06 -4.52
N GLY A 120 -15.82 -0.84 -4.35
CA GLY A 120 -16.23 -0.36 -3.03
C GLY A 120 -16.85 1.04 -3.04
N THR A 121 -16.79 1.70 -1.89
CA THR A 121 -17.34 3.04 -1.69
C THR A 121 -16.21 4.06 -1.70
N VAL A 122 -16.32 5.12 -2.50
CA VAL A 122 -15.35 6.22 -2.48
C VAL A 122 -15.51 6.98 -1.17
N VAL A 123 -14.39 7.19 -0.47
CA VAL A 123 -14.35 7.83 0.84
C VAL A 123 -13.22 8.84 0.93
N ASN A 124 -13.32 9.77 1.88
CA ASN A 124 -12.23 10.66 2.24
C ASN A 124 -11.27 10.02 3.26
N ALA A 125 -10.28 10.78 3.73
CA ALA A 125 -9.30 10.29 4.70
C ALA A 125 -9.88 9.89 6.07
N LEU A 126 -11.10 10.33 6.38
CA LEU A 126 -11.86 9.96 7.58
C LEU A 126 -12.88 8.86 7.31
N GLU A 127 -12.79 8.19 6.15
CA GLU A 127 -13.71 7.13 5.70
C GLU A 127 -15.17 7.59 5.51
N ASN A 128 -15.40 8.91 5.40
CA ASN A 128 -16.71 9.44 5.06
C ASN A 128 -16.95 9.35 3.55
N LYS A 129 -18.13 8.88 3.14
CA LYS A 129 -18.52 8.73 1.73
C LYS A 129 -18.31 10.02 0.92
N GLN A 130 -17.85 9.86 -0.31
CA GLN A 130 -17.72 10.90 -1.34
C GLN A 130 -18.33 10.41 -2.66
N GLU A 131 -18.66 11.34 -3.54
CA GLU A 131 -19.21 11.07 -4.88
C GLU A 131 -18.21 11.50 -5.97
N LEU A 132 -16.93 11.18 -5.78
CA LEU A 132 -15.87 11.49 -6.74
C LEU A 132 -15.63 10.32 -7.68
N THR A 133 -15.49 10.61 -8.97
CA THR A 133 -15.15 9.63 -10.01
C THR A 133 -13.77 9.89 -10.63
N THR A 134 -13.16 11.01 -10.28
CA THR A 134 -11.85 11.45 -10.75
C THR A 134 -10.94 11.77 -9.56
N ILE A 135 -9.63 11.73 -9.81
CA ILE A 135 -8.60 12.18 -8.88
C ILE A 135 -8.10 13.54 -9.38
N PRO A 136 -8.36 14.64 -8.65
CA PRO A 136 -7.85 15.96 -9.02
C PRO A 136 -6.31 15.99 -9.14
N PRO A 137 -5.75 17.02 -9.79
CA PRO A 137 -4.31 17.21 -9.86
C PRO A 137 -3.65 17.19 -8.49
N TYR A 138 -2.58 16.41 -8.34
CA TYR A 138 -1.81 16.26 -7.10
C TYR A 138 -2.60 15.78 -5.87
N ASP A 139 -3.74 15.12 -6.08
CA ASP A 139 -4.64 14.68 -5.02
C ASP A 139 -4.76 13.15 -4.94
N TYR A 140 -5.60 12.68 -4.02
CA TYR A 140 -5.82 11.29 -3.73
C TYR A 140 -7.31 10.93 -3.80
N LEU A 141 -7.59 9.69 -4.16
CA LEU A 141 -8.92 9.10 -4.05
C LEU A 141 -8.81 7.81 -3.24
N SER A 142 -9.67 7.66 -2.22
CA SER A 142 -9.70 6.46 -1.38
C SER A 142 -10.96 5.66 -1.65
N ILE A 143 -10.82 4.34 -1.73
CA ILE A 143 -11.92 3.39 -1.94
C ILE A 143 -11.93 2.44 -0.74
N LEU A 144 -13.02 2.49 0.03
CA LEU A 144 -13.31 1.52 1.07
C LEU A 144 -13.90 0.26 0.42
N ILE A 145 -13.16 -0.83 0.51
CA ILE A 145 -13.56 -2.15 0.01
C ILE A 145 -13.96 -2.98 1.23
N ASN A 146 -15.23 -3.37 1.28
CA ASN A 146 -15.75 -4.28 2.31
C ASN A 146 -15.84 -5.69 1.72
N GLU A 147 -15.64 -6.72 2.55
CA GLU A 147 -15.93 -8.10 2.14
C GLU A 147 -17.39 -8.19 1.64
N ARG A 148 -17.59 -8.90 0.53
CA ARG A 148 -18.91 -9.26 -0.01
C ARG A 148 -19.48 -10.45 0.74
#